data_AF-A0A350CXG6-F1
#
_entry.id   AF-A0A350CXG6-F1
#
_cell.length_a   1.000
_cell.length_b   1.000
_cell.length_c   1.000
_cell.angle_alpha   90.00
_cell.angle_beta   90.00
_cell.angle_gamma   90.00
#
_symmetry.space_group_name_H-M   'P 1'
#
loop_
_entity.id
_entity.type
_entity.pdbx_description
1 polymer ?
#
loop_
_entity_poly.entity_id
_entity_poly.type
_entity_poly.pdbx_seq_one_letter_code
_entity_poly.pdbx_strand_id
1 'polypeptide(L)'
;MTQDFVHLRMHTEFSIKDGMLNPKKVVHKAIASGMKALAITDATAMFGDVIFYKAASAAGIKPILGADCSITNHYNRDDYLRLLFLARNHQGYLTLCDLLSRAWLTNQYKDRGEVDLDWITPEMADGLIVLSGFNTGAIGKAILNGSLSAAEQEARRLSQKFPHFFMELQRVGRPNDEMLVAESVKLAKKLGLPVVATQPIQFENSEDFEFHEARVAIADGFTLANKARPRIYTPQQYFRTKEEMCELFKDIPSAIENSVEIAKRCNVTIKLGKPQLPIFPT
;
A
#
# COMPACT_ATOMS: atom_id res chain seq x y z
N MET A 1 -2.74 -23.74 16.07
CA MET A 1 -3.56 -23.07 15.04
C MET A 1 -2.60 -22.34 14.12
N THR A 2 -2.68 -22.54 12.81
CA THR A 2 -1.87 -21.80 11.84
C THR A 2 -2.29 -20.32 11.88
N GLN A 3 -1.31 -19.42 12.01
CA GLN A 3 -1.55 -17.98 12.07
C GLN A 3 -2.06 -17.50 10.69
N ASP A 4 -3.14 -16.72 10.68
CA ASP A 4 -3.69 -16.13 9.44
C ASP A 4 -2.92 -14.84 9.09
N PHE A 5 -2.84 -14.54 7.79
CA PHE A 5 -2.22 -13.33 7.26
C PHE A 5 -2.98 -12.82 6.03
N VAL A 6 -2.97 -11.51 5.80
CA VAL A 6 -3.61 -10.86 4.66
C VAL A 6 -2.64 -9.88 4.01
N HIS A 7 -2.42 -10.01 2.69
CA HIS A 7 -1.68 -8.99 1.95
C HIS A 7 -2.48 -7.70 1.84
N LEU A 8 -1.89 -6.61 2.33
CA LEU A 8 -2.48 -5.28 2.33
C LEU A 8 -1.88 -4.34 1.27
N ARG A 9 -0.70 -4.68 0.72
CA ARG A 9 0.04 -3.85 -0.23
C ARG A 9 0.38 -4.67 -1.46
N MET A 10 -0.06 -4.24 -2.64
CA MET A 10 0.40 -4.79 -3.91
C MET A 10 0.04 -3.86 -5.05
N HIS A 11 0.83 -3.93 -6.12
CA HIS A 11 0.58 -3.21 -7.35
C HIS A 11 0.17 -4.18 -8.46
N THR A 12 -0.99 -3.92 -9.03
CA THR A 12 -1.49 -4.64 -10.19
C THR A 12 -0.95 -4.00 -11.47
N GLU A 13 -1.30 -4.58 -12.62
CA GLU A 13 -0.98 -4.03 -13.93
C GLU A 13 -1.50 -2.59 -14.14
N PHE A 14 -2.44 -2.14 -13.31
CA PHE A 14 -2.96 -0.76 -13.28
C PHE A 14 -2.04 0.22 -12.54
N SER A 15 -1.04 -0.23 -11.79
CA SER A 15 0.13 0.58 -11.48
C SER A 15 1.02 0.66 -12.72
N ILE A 16 0.72 1.61 -13.60
CA ILE A 16 1.23 1.66 -14.98
C ILE A 16 2.74 1.48 -15.06
N LYS A 17 3.51 2.12 -14.16
CA LYS A 17 4.97 2.14 -14.18
C LYS A 17 5.64 0.84 -13.70
N ASP A 18 5.07 0.14 -12.73
CA ASP A 18 5.78 -0.92 -11.99
C ASP A 18 5.00 -2.25 -11.89
N GLY A 19 3.74 -2.23 -11.44
CA GLY A 19 3.00 -3.45 -11.12
C GLY A 19 2.72 -4.39 -12.29
N MET A 20 2.78 -5.69 -12.04
CA MET A 20 2.52 -6.74 -13.04
C MET A 20 1.37 -7.68 -12.68
N LEU A 21 0.78 -7.56 -11.49
CA LEU A 21 -0.25 -8.50 -11.06
C LEU A 21 -1.55 -8.28 -11.83
N ASN A 22 -2.15 -9.35 -12.32
CA ASN A 22 -3.50 -9.24 -12.86
C ASN A 22 -4.52 -9.25 -11.70
N PRO A 23 -5.42 -8.24 -11.58
CA PRO A 23 -6.34 -8.15 -10.45
C PRO A 23 -7.32 -9.32 -10.31
N LYS A 24 -7.62 -10.05 -11.40
CA LYS A 24 -8.45 -11.26 -11.30
C LYS A 24 -7.62 -12.46 -10.86
N LYS A 25 -6.44 -12.65 -11.45
CA LYS A 25 -5.60 -13.84 -11.21
C LYS A 25 -5.04 -13.89 -9.80
N VAL A 26 -4.68 -12.74 -9.22
CA VAL A 26 -4.11 -12.67 -7.86
C VAL A 26 -5.07 -13.23 -6.79
N VAL A 27 -6.38 -13.18 -7.04
CA VAL A 27 -7.39 -13.78 -6.15
C VAL A 27 -7.20 -15.29 -6.04
N HIS A 28 -6.83 -15.98 -7.13
CA HIS A 28 -6.57 -17.42 -7.10
C HIS A 28 -5.36 -17.78 -6.24
N LYS A 29 -4.31 -16.93 -6.23
CA LYS A 29 -3.17 -17.11 -5.32
C LYS A 29 -3.55 -16.95 -3.86
N ALA A 30 -4.38 -15.96 -3.54
CA ALA A 30 -4.89 -15.79 -2.19
C ALA A 30 -5.69 -17.02 -1.72
N ILE A 31 -6.55 -17.59 -2.59
CA ILE A 31 -7.27 -18.84 -2.30
C ILE A 31 -6.31 -20.01 -2.09
N ALA A 32 -5.33 -20.19 -2.99
CA ALA A 32 -4.36 -21.27 -2.90
C ALA A 32 -3.53 -21.20 -1.61
N SER A 33 -3.25 -19.99 -1.12
CA SER A 33 -2.58 -19.76 0.17
C SER A 33 -3.54 -19.80 1.37
N GLY A 34 -4.83 -20.07 1.17
CA GLY A 34 -5.84 -20.13 2.23
C GLY A 34 -6.10 -18.80 2.94
N MET A 35 -5.92 -17.67 2.24
CA MET A 35 -6.27 -16.34 2.74
C MET A 35 -7.78 -16.10 2.64
N LYS A 36 -8.33 -15.27 3.55
CA LYS A 36 -9.77 -14.93 3.59
C LYS A 36 -10.09 -13.55 3.04
N ALA A 37 -9.06 -12.71 2.90
CA ALA A 37 -9.16 -11.36 2.40
C ALA A 37 -7.91 -11.03 1.59
N LEU A 38 -8.01 -10.02 0.73
CA LEU A 38 -6.90 -9.53 -0.07
C LEU A 38 -7.10 -8.04 -0.37
N ALA A 39 -6.03 -7.25 -0.36
CA ALA A 39 -6.06 -5.87 -0.85
C ALA A 39 -5.38 -5.74 -2.21
N ILE A 40 -5.89 -4.84 -3.06
CA ILE A 40 -5.09 -4.22 -4.12
C ILE A 40 -4.88 -2.75 -3.78
N THR A 41 -3.70 -2.22 -4.08
CA THR A 41 -3.31 -0.86 -3.69
C THR A 41 -2.41 -0.25 -4.76
N ASP A 42 -2.97 0.00 -5.93
CA ASP A 42 -2.20 0.51 -7.06
C ASP A 42 -1.58 1.89 -6.78
N ALA A 43 -0.52 2.20 -7.52
CA ALA A 43 0.29 3.41 -7.40
C ALA A 43 -0.53 4.67 -7.73
N THR A 44 -1.00 5.37 -6.69
CA THR A 44 -1.90 6.55 -6.80
C THR A 44 -3.06 6.31 -7.78
N ALA A 45 -3.66 5.11 -7.74
CA ALA A 45 -4.73 4.72 -8.65
C ALA A 45 -5.66 3.68 -8.03
N MET A 46 -6.88 3.58 -8.57
CA MET A 46 -7.91 2.59 -8.22
C MET A 46 -8.61 2.05 -9.48
N PHE A 47 -7.88 1.98 -10.61
CA PHE A 47 -8.45 1.61 -11.91
C PHE A 47 -8.89 0.14 -11.95
N GLY A 48 -8.18 -0.73 -11.22
CA GLY A 48 -8.48 -2.16 -11.13
C GLY A 48 -9.58 -2.54 -10.14
N ASP A 49 -10.06 -1.60 -9.32
CA ASP A 49 -10.90 -1.88 -8.14
C ASP A 49 -12.18 -2.63 -8.46
N VAL A 50 -12.95 -2.20 -9.47
CA VAL A 50 -14.21 -2.86 -9.83
C VAL A 50 -13.97 -4.26 -10.39
N ILE A 51 -12.86 -4.46 -11.10
CA ILE A 51 -12.47 -5.75 -11.68
C ILE A 51 -12.10 -6.71 -10.54
N PHE A 52 -11.24 -6.25 -9.62
CA PHE A 52 -10.82 -6.99 -8.44
C PHE A 52 -11.99 -7.30 -7.51
N TYR A 53 -12.81 -6.30 -7.18
CA TYR A 53 -13.95 -6.44 -6.28
C TYR A 53 -14.91 -7.54 -6.74
N LYS A 54 -15.22 -7.58 -8.05
CA LYS A 54 -16.05 -8.64 -8.64
C LYS A 54 -15.40 -10.01 -8.53
N ALA A 55 -14.11 -10.12 -8.88
CA ALA A 55 -13.39 -11.39 -8.85
C ALA A 55 -13.24 -11.94 -7.43
N ALA A 56 -12.82 -11.10 -6.48
CA ALA A 56 -12.67 -11.47 -5.07
C ALA A 56 -14.00 -11.88 -4.45
N SER A 57 -15.06 -11.08 -4.64
CA SER A 57 -16.40 -11.37 -4.10
C SER A 57 -16.96 -12.68 -4.65
N ALA A 58 -16.82 -12.93 -5.96
CA ALA A 58 -17.28 -14.18 -6.58
C ALA A 58 -16.52 -15.42 -6.07
N ALA A 59 -15.27 -15.23 -5.63
CA ALA A 59 -14.42 -16.29 -5.11
C ALA A 59 -14.51 -16.46 -3.58
N GLY A 60 -15.37 -15.70 -2.89
CA GLY A 60 -15.47 -15.73 -1.43
C GLY A 60 -14.29 -15.10 -0.69
N ILE A 61 -13.42 -14.36 -1.40
CA ILE A 61 -12.34 -13.58 -0.81
C ILE A 61 -12.86 -12.18 -0.51
N LYS A 62 -12.68 -11.71 0.73
CA LYS A 62 -13.06 -10.35 1.10
C LYS A 62 -12.15 -9.33 0.39
N PRO A 63 -12.69 -8.46 -0.49
CA PRO A 63 -11.89 -7.42 -1.13
C PRO A 63 -11.61 -6.27 -0.15
N ILE A 64 -10.36 -5.81 -0.13
CA ILE A 64 -9.93 -4.59 0.53
C ILE A 64 -9.46 -3.63 -0.57
N LEU A 65 -9.99 -2.41 -0.57
CA LEU A 65 -9.71 -1.40 -1.59
C LEU A 65 -8.83 -0.31 -0.99
N GLY A 66 -7.86 0.15 -1.75
CA GLY A 66 -6.90 1.14 -1.31
C GLY A 66 -6.00 1.63 -2.44
N ALA A 67 -5.04 2.48 -2.10
CA ALA A 67 -4.05 2.99 -3.04
C ALA A 67 -2.73 3.29 -2.32
N ASP A 68 -1.61 3.01 -2.99
CA ASP A 68 -0.28 3.43 -2.55
C ASP A 68 -0.01 4.84 -3.06
N CYS A 69 -0.34 5.82 -2.22
CA CYS A 69 -0.45 7.21 -2.64
C CYS A 69 0.89 7.92 -2.54
N SER A 70 1.33 8.53 -3.64
CA SER A 70 2.36 9.58 -3.61
C SER A 70 1.84 10.78 -2.81
N ILE A 71 2.64 11.27 -1.86
CA ILE A 71 2.29 12.36 -0.96
C ILE A 71 3.09 13.62 -1.32
N THR A 72 2.43 14.78 -1.30
CA THR A 72 3.14 16.05 -1.45
C THR A 72 4.09 16.27 -0.28
N ASN A 73 5.37 16.39 -0.60
CA ASN A 73 6.40 16.80 0.34
C ASN A 73 6.61 18.31 0.22
N HIS A 74 6.05 19.06 1.18
CA HIS A 74 6.10 20.53 1.21
C HIS A 74 7.52 21.09 1.44
N TYR A 75 8.46 20.29 1.94
CA TYR A 75 9.86 20.71 2.13
C TYR A 75 10.70 20.53 0.87
N ASN A 76 10.58 19.37 0.25
CA ASN A 76 11.25 19.06 -1.00
C ASN A 76 10.39 18.12 -1.83
N ARG A 77 9.73 18.68 -2.84
CA ARG A 77 8.85 17.90 -3.71
C ARG A 77 9.59 16.84 -4.51
N ASP A 78 10.89 16.98 -4.76
CA ASP A 78 11.69 15.92 -5.38
C ASP A 78 11.95 14.73 -4.45
N ASP A 79 11.89 14.96 -3.13
CA ASP A 79 12.02 13.90 -2.14
C ASP A 79 10.70 13.12 -2.01
N TYR A 80 10.55 12.13 -2.88
CA TYR A 80 9.35 11.31 -3.09
C TYR A 80 8.81 10.61 -1.84
N LEU A 81 7.59 10.92 -1.40
CA LEU A 81 6.96 10.27 -0.23
C LEU A 81 5.78 9.40 -0.63
N ARG A 82 5.58 8.30 0.12
CA ARG A 82 4.37 7.48 0.01
C ARG A 82 3.76 7.12 1.36
N LEU A 83 2.44 6.97 1.33
CA LEU A 83 1.65 6.35 2.39
C LEU A 83 0.62 5.41 1.74
N LEU A 84 0.37 4.28 2.37
CA LEU A 84 -0.68 3.37 1.93
C LEU A 84 -1.99 3.79 2.57
N PHE A 85 -3.04 3.95 1.77
CA PHE A 85 -4.39 4.21 2.29
C PHE A 85 -5.31 3.06 1.92
N LEU A 86 -6.06 2.58 2.91
CA LEU A 86 -7.10 1.57 2.74
C LEU A 86 -8.45 2.17 3.12
N ALA A 87 -9.48 1.91 2.33
CA ALA A 87 -10.84 2.29 2.64
C ALA A 87 -11.39 1.41 3.79
N ARG A 88 -11.59 2.02 4.97
CA ARG A 88 -12.20 1.34 6.12
C ARG A 88 -13.67 1.04 5.86
N ASN A 89 -14.37 1.95 5.19
CA ASN A 89 -15.80 1.86 4.92
C ASN A 89 -16.15 2.55 3.59
N HIS A 90 -17.44 2.61 3.24
CA HIS A 90 -17.88 3.25 1.99
C HIS A 90 -17.51 4.73 1.92
N GLN A 91 -17.56 5.47 3.04
CA GLN A 91 -17.13 6.87 3.08
C GLN A 91 -15.63 7.00 2.76
N GLY A 92 -14.80 6.14 3.35
CA GLY A 92 -13.36 6.07 3.04
C GLY A 92 -13.06 5.76 1.57
N TYR A 93 -13.87 4.90 0.94
CA TYR A 93 -13.77 4.63 -0.50
C TYR A 93 -14.05 5.88 -1.33
N LEU A 94 -15.13 6.62 -1.01
CA LEU A 94 -15.44 7.89 -1.71
C LEU A 94 -14.36 8.94 -1.47
N THR A 95 -13.82 9.03 -0.25
CA THR A 95 -12.68 9.89 0.08
C THR A 95 -11.47 9.54 -0.77
N LEU A 96 -11.12 8.26 -0.94
CA LEU A 96 -10.03 7.86 -1.83
C LEU A 96 -10.28 8.27 -3.28
N CYS A 97 -11.49 8.06 -3.81
CA CYS A 97 -11.83 8.47 -5.16
C CYS A 97 -11.65 9.99 -5.37
N ASP A 98 -12.07 10.80 -4.40
CA ASP A 98 -11.93 12.26 -4.42
C ASP A 98 -10.46 12.69 -4.33
N LEU A 99 -9.71 12.16 -3.35
CA LEU A 99 -8.29 12.49 -3.16
C LEU A 99 -7.45 12.15 -4.39
N LEU A 100 -7.64 10.96 -4.98
CA LEU A 100 -6.91 10.54 -6.17
C LEU A 100 -7.29 11.40 -7.38
N SER A 101 -8.57 11.71 -7.54
CA SER A 101 -9.05 12.58 -8.62
C SER A 101 -8.47 13.99 -8.48
N ARG A 102 -8.49 14.57 -7.27
CA ARG A 102 -7.89 15.88 -6.98
C ARG A 102 -6.37 15.88 -7.19
N ALA A 103 -5.67 14.83 -6.76
CA ALA A 103 -4.23 14.68 -6.97
C ALA A 103 -3.87 14.75 -8.46
N TRP A 104 -4.57 14.00 -9.31
CA TRP A 104 -4.34 14.00 -10.75
C TRP A 104 -4.87 15.24 -11.47
N LEU A 105 -5.95 15.87 -11.01
CA LEU A 105 -6.50 17.06 -11.68
C LEU A 105 -5.77 18.35 -11.31
N THR A 106 -5.29 18.48 -10.07
CA THR A 106 -4.82 19.77 -9.55
C THR A 106 -3.42 19.76 -8.96
N ASN A 107 -2.79 18.60 -8.74
CA ASN A 107 -1.52 18.52 -8.01
C ASN A 107 -0.53 17.50 -8.58
N GLN A 108 -0.29 17.60 -9.89
CA GLN A 108 0.69 16.76 -10.57
C GLN A 108 2.12 17.31 -10.43
N TYR A 109 3.10 16.41 -10.35
CA TYR A 109 4.52 16.77 -10.40
C TYR A 109 5.36 15.61 -10.94
N LYS A 110 6.13 15.86 -12.00
CA LYS A 110 6.99 14.86 -12.68
C LYS A 110 6.28 13.51 -12.86
N ASP A 111 5.14 13.57 -13.57
CA ASP A 111 4.32 12.41 -13.95
C ASP A 111 3.76 11.58 -12.78
N ARG A 112 3.47 12.25 -11.66
CA ARG A 112 2.65 11.68 -10.59
C ARG A 112 1.62 12.68 -10.09
N GLY A 113 0.40 12.21 -9.83
CA GLY A 113 -0.52 12.91 -8.94
C GLY A 113 -0.05 12.75 -7.50
N GLU A 114 -0.06 13.84 -6.73
CA GLU A 114 0.29 13.79 -5.30
C GLU A 114 -0.91 14.17 -4.44
N VAL A 115 -1.21 13.32 -3.46
CA VAL A 115 -2.18 13.63 -2.42
C VAL A 115 -1.52 14.56 -1.42
N ASP A 116 -2.11 15.74 -1.22
CA ASP A 116 -1.72 16.60 -0.11
C ASP A 116 -2.48 16.17 1.14
N LEU A 117 -1.75 15.91 2.22
CA LEU A 117 -2.37 15.52 3.48
C LEU A 117 -3.26 16.64 4.03
N ASP A 118 -3.00 17.90 3.71
CA ASP A 118 -3.80 19.04 4.20
C ASP A 118 -5.23 19.06 3.62
N TRP A 119 -5.51 18.30 2.56
CA TRP A 119 -6.87 18.13 2.04
C TRP A 119 -7.74 17.23 2.91
N ILE A 120 -7.13 16.43 3.79
CA ILE A 120 -7.83 15.40 4.56
C ILE A 120 -8.35 15.99 5.86
N THR A 121 -9.67 16.11 5.97
CA THR A 121 -10.38 16.50 7.20
C THR A 121 -10.44 15.35 8.20
N PRO A 122 -10.76 15.61 9.48
CA PRO A 122 -10.94 14.56 10.48
C PRO A 122 -11.99 13.50 10.09
N GLU A 123 -13.10 13.91 9.46
CA GLU A 123 -14.16 13.01 9.00
C GLU A 123 -13.68 12.10 7.86
N MET A 124 -12.89 12.66 6.94
CA MET A 124 -12.23 11.88 5.89
C MET A 124 -11.24 10.88 6.50
N ALA A 125 -10.46 11.30 7.49
CA ALA A 125 -9.45 10.46 8.15
C ALA A 125 -10.06 9.26 8.90
N ASP A 126 -11.23 9.38 9.52
CA ASP A 126 -11.93 8.26 10.18
C ASP A 126 -12.36 7.15 9.19
N GLY A 127 -12.63 7.53 7.94
CA GLY A 127 -12.94 6.58 6.86
C GLY A 127 -11.75 5.76 6.37
N LEU A 128 -10.52 6.11 6.77
CA LEU A 128 -9.29 5.57 6.20
C LEU A 128 -8.49 4.78 7.24
N ILE A 129 -7.79 3.74 6.79
CA ILE A 129 -6.67 3.13 7.52
C ILE A 129 -5.40 3.49 6.76
N VAL A 130 -4.37 3.98 7.47
CA VAL A 130 -3.14 4.49 6.85
C VAL A 130 -1.92 3.73 7.36
N LEU A 131 -1.08 3.25 6.43
CA LEU A 131 0.20 2.64 6.76
C LEU A 131 1.35 3.59 6.44
N SER A 132 2.41 3.54 7.26
CA SER A 132 3.50 4.52 7.25
C SER A 132 4.37 4.57 5.99
N GLY A 133 4.24 3.65 5.03
CA GLY A 133 5.02 3.66 3.78
C GLY A 133 6.44 3.10 3.91
N PHE A 134 6.80 2.56 5.09
CA PHE A 134 8.12 2.01 5.42
C PHE A 134 9.27 2.91 4.92
N ASN A 135 10.17 2.40 4.07
CA ASN A 135 11.34 3.12 3.55
C ASN A 135 10.99 4.29 2.61
N THR A 136 9.76 4.32 2.05
CA THR A 136 9.28 5.39 1.17
C THR A 136 8.46 6.45 1.91
N GLY A 137 8.05 6.17 3.15
CA GLY A 137 7.38 7.13 4.00
C GLY A 137 8.35 8.06 4.72
N ALA A 138 7.84 9.21 5.18
CA ALA A 138 8.65 10.23 5.84
C ALA A 138 9.32 9.71 7.14
N ILE A 139 8.63 8.84 7.89
CA ILE A 139 9.18 8.21 9.10
C ILE A 139 10.40 7.34 8.75
N GLY A 140 10.26 6.42 7.80
CA GLY A 140 11.34 5.50 7.46
C GLY A 140 12.52 6.20 6.80
N LYS A 141 12.27 7.21 5.96
CA LYS A 141 13.34 8.06 5.42
C LYS A 141 14.12 8.78 6.51
N ALA A 142 13.44 9.34 7.52
CA ALA A 142 14.10 10.00 8.63
C ALA A 142 14.98 9.01 9.43
N ILE A 143 14.52 7.79 9.66
CA ILE A 143 15.32 6.71 10.29
C ILE A 143 16.55 6.38 9.45
N LEU A 144 16.37 6.16 8.14
CA LEU A 144 17.47 5.84 7.22
C LEU A 144 18.52 6.96 7.12
N ASN A 145 18.10 8.20 7.30
CA ASN A 145 18.99 9.37 7.35
C ASN A 145 19.61 9.60 8.74
N GLY A 146 19.38 8.70 9.71
CA GLY A 146 19.93 8.78 11.07
C GLY A 146 19.23 9.78 12.00
N SER A 147 18.11 10.38 11.57
CA SER A 147 17.37 11.39 12.35
C SER A 147 16.16 10.78 13.06
N LEU A 148 16.42 10.08 14.18
CA LEU A 148 15.36 9.45 14.98
C LEU A 148 14.39 10.47 15.60
N SER A 149 14.85 11.69 15.89
CA SER A 149 14.01 12.77 16.39
C SER A 149 12.99 13.23 15.33
N ALA A 150 13.42 13.38 14.08
CA ALA A 150 12.53 13.72 12.97
C ALA A 150 11.53 12.57 12.68
N ALA A 151 12.00 11.32 12.76
CA ALA A 151 11.12 10.16 12.63
C ALA A 151 10.02 10.14 13.69
N GLU A 152 10.37 10.47 14.95
CA GLU A 152 9.39 10.57 16.03
C GLU A 152 8.39 11.70 15.84
N GLN A 153 8.85 12.89 15.43
CA GLN A 153 7.98 14.03 15.15
C GLN A 153 6.96 13.69 14.06
N GLU A 154 7.42 13.05 12.98
CA GLU A 154 6.56 12.66 11.87
C GLU A 154 5.58 11.55 12.27
N ALA A 155 6.02 10.56 13.04
CA ALA A 155 5.14 9.53 13.57
C ALA A 155 4.02 10.10 14.45
N ARG A 156 4.35 11.06 15.33
CA ARG A 156 3.36 11.79 16.13
C ARG A 156 2.39 12.60 15.25
N ARG A 157 2.89 13.33 14.26
CA ARG A 157 2.07 14.13 13.34
C ARG A 157 1.07 13.26 12.58
N LEU A 158 1.53 12.15 12.00
CA LEU A 158 0.68 11.24 11.24
C LEU A 158 -0.34 10.51 12.14
N SER A 159 0.09 10.00 13.29
CA SER A 159 -0.83 9.32 14.24
C SER A 159 -1.84 10.25 14.88
N GLN A 160 -1.55 11.54 15.03
CA GLN A 160 -2.54 12.54 15.46
C GLN A 160 -3.56 12.85 14.36
N LYS A 161 -3.10 12.90 13.10
CA LYS A 161 -3.98 13.20 11.96
C LYS A 161 -4.88 12.02 11.57
N PHE A 162 -4.38 10.79 11.70
CA PHE A 162 -5.09 9.58 11.29
C PHE A 162 -5.42 8.69 12.50
N PRO A 163 -6.71 8.54 12.87
CA PRO A 163 -7.09 7.74 14.03
C PRO A 163 -6.81 6.23 13.84
N HIS A 164 -6.61 5.79 12.59
CA HIS A 164 -6.29 4.41 12.23
C HIS A 164 -4.94 4.32 11.51
N PHE A 165 -3.89 4.69 12.22
CA PHE A 165 -2.53 4.68 11.72
C PHE A 165 -1.74 3.46 12.20
N PHE A 166 -0.98 2.83 11.30
CA PHE A 166 -0.10 1.71 11.62
C PHE A 166 1.31 1.96 11.09
N MET A 167 2.30 1.58 11.89
CA MET A 167 3.69 1.53 11.46
C MET A 167 3.91 0.31 10.56
N GLU A 168 4.18 0.54 9.28
CA GLU A 168 4.43 -0.51 8.30
C GLU A 168 5.83 -1.11 8.48
N LEU A 169 5.95 -2.43 8.34
CA LEU A 169 7.20 -3.19 8.39
C LEU A 169 7.32 -4.06 7.13
N GLN A 170 8.50 -4.10 6.51
CA GLN A 170 8.76 -4.88 5.30
C GLN A 170 10.13 -5.56 5.38
N ARG A 171 10.21 -6.80 4.88
CA ARG A 171 11.45 -7.59 4.76
C ARG A 171 11.55 -8.18 3.36
N VAL A 172 12.12 -7.41 2.44
CA VAL A 172 12.28 -7.81 1.02
C VAL A 172 13.75 -7.89 0.62
N GLY A 173 14.67 -7.94 1.57
CA GLY A 173 16.10 -8.11 1.32
C GLY A 173 16.79 -6.85 0.82
N ARG A 174 16.26 -5.65 1.11
CA ARG A 174 17.03 -4.42 0.90
C ARG A 174 18.11 -4.29 1.98
N PRO A 175 19.25 -3.62 1.70
CA PRO A 175 20.38 -3.56 2.64
C PRO A 175 20.04 -3.09 4.07
N ASN A 176 19.05 -2.20 4.21
CA ASN A 176 18.68 -1.59 5.49
C ASN A 176 17.34 -2.09 6.07
N ASP A 177 16.73 -3.15 5.51
CA ASP A 177 15.40 -3.61 5.94
C ASP A 177 15.38 -3.99 7.44
N GLU A 178 16.31 -4.82 7.91
CA GLU A 178 16.32 -5.26 9.31
C GLU A 178 16.57 -4.11 10.30
N MET A 179 17.47 -3.19 9.96
CA MET A 179 17.72 -2.00 10.77
C MET A 179 16.47 -1.12 10.83
N LEU A 180 15.83 -0.88 9.69
CA LEU A 180 14.62 -0.06 9.62
C LEU A 180 13.44 -0.74 10.34
N VAL A 181 13.29 -2.06 10.26
CA VAL A 181 12.30 -2.82 11.04
C VAL A 181 12.56 -2.64 12.53
N ALA A 182 13.79 -2.87 13.00
CA ALA A 182 14.13 -2.75 14.41
C ALA A 182 13.86 -1.35 14.97
N GLU A 183 14.27 -0.30 14.26
CA GLU A 183 14.03 1.09 14.68
C GLU A 183 12.55 1.48 14.59
N SER A 184 11.82 1.03 13.57
CA SER A 184 10.38 1.25 13.45
C SER A 184 9.60 0.61 14.59
N VAL A 185 9.99 -0.60 15.01
CA VAL A 185 9.38 -1.31 16.16
C VAL A 185 9.68 -0.58 17.47
N LYS A 186 10.93 -0.14 17.69
CA LYS A 186 11.31 0.65 18.87
C LYS A 186 10.49 1.95 18.95
N LEU A 187 10.37 2.66 17.82
CA LEU A 187 9.61 3.90 17.75
C LEU A 187 8.11 3.66 17.97
N ALA A 188 7.54 2.63 17.34
CA ALA A 188 6.14 2.25 17.51
C ALA A 188 5.84 1.92 18.98
N LYS A 189 6.71 1.15 19.66
CA LYS A 189 6.60 0.85 21.09
C LYS A 189 6.67 2.10 21.95
N LYS A 190 7.60 3.02 21.66
CA LYS A 190 7.75 4.30 22.40
C LYS A 190 6.48 5.15 22.31
N LEU A 191 5.81 5.14 21.16
CA LEU A 191 4.63 5.97 20.88
C LEU A 191 3.30 5.27 21.12
N GLY A 192 3.30 3.97 21.44
CA GLY A 192 2.08 3.17 21.56
C GLY A 192 1.35 2.95 20.22
N LEU A 193 2.08 2.94 19.11
CA LEU A 193 1.53 2.74 17.77
C LEU A 193 1.51 1.25 17.40
N PRO A 194 0.46 0.75 16.73
CA PRO A 194 0.44 -0.61 16.24
C PRO A 194 1.39 -0.77 15.03
N VAL A 195 1.98 -1.95 14.89
CA VAL A 195 2.81 -2.33 13.73
C VAL A 195 2.05 -3.27 12.81
N VAL A 196 2.33 -3.25 11.52
CA VAL A 196 1.79 -4.22 10.57
C VAL A 196 2.84 -4.64 9.55
N ALA A 197 2.91 -5.94 9.27
CA ALA A 197 3.76 -6.50 8.24
C ALA A 197 3.07 -6.38 6.88
N THR A 198 3.79 -5.88 5.88
CA THR A 198 3.35 -5.92 4.49
C THR A 198 4.44 -6.50 3.61
N GLN A 199 4.00 -7.01 2.47
CA GLN A 199 4.85 -7.45 1.39
C GLN A 199 4.57 -6.48 0.23
N PRO A 200 5.52 -5.64 -0.22
CA PRO A 200 5.30 -4.70 -1.33
C PRO A 200 5.32 -5.45 -2.67
N ILE A 201 4.27 -6.24 -2.94
CA ILE A 201 4.21 -7.17 -4.08
C ILE A 201 4.13 -6.39 -5.40
N GLN A 202 5.00 -6.72 -6.35
CA GLN A 202 5.05 -6.14 -7.70
C GLN A 202 4.81 -7.16 -8.81
N PHE A 203 5.12 -8.43 -8.55
CA PHE A 203 4.98 -9.53 -9.50
C PHE A 203 4.52 -10.81 -8.81
N GLU A 204 4.14 -11.81 -9.60
CA GLU A 204 3.44 -12.99 -9.10
C GLU A 204 4.40 -13.99 -8.46
N ASN A 205 5.51 -14.34 -9.11
CA ASN A 205 6.50 -15.33 -8.67
C ASN A 205 7.91 -14.74 -8.63
N SER A 206 8.82 -15.33 -7.86
CA SER A 206 10.22 -14.86 -7.77
C SER A 206 10.92 -14.78 -9.13
N GLU A 207 10.60 -15.70 -10.03
CA GLU A 207 11.17 -15.82 -11.36
C GLU A 207 10.73 -14.67 -12.28
N ASP A 208 9.64 -13.97 -11.94
CA ASP A 208 9.09 -12.87 -12.72
C ASP A 208 9.88 -11.56 -12.54
N PHE A 209 10.89 -11.54 -11.65
CA PHE A 209 11.67 -10.33 -11.33
C PHE A 209 12.36 -9.72 -12.55
N GLU A 210 12.94 -10.51 -13.44
CA GLU A 210 13.63 -9.99 -14.64
C GLU A 210 12.64 -9.36 -15.63
N PHE A 211 11.42 -9.90 -15.74
CA PHE A 211 10.36 -9.30 -16.55
C PHE A 211 9.88 -7.98 -15.93
N HIS A 212 9.79 -7.93 -14.61
CA HIS A 212 9.47 -6.71 -13.89
C HIS A 212 10.53 -5.62 -14.08
N GLU A 213 11.82 -5.97 -13.98
CA GLU A 213 12.90 -5.02 -14.26
C GLU A 213 12.87 -4.50 -15.69
N ALA A 214 12.49 -5.33 -16.67
CA ALA A 214 12.28 -4.90 -18.06
C ALA A 214 11.12 -3.91 -18.18
N ARG A 215 9.99 -4.18 -17.51
CA ARG A 215 8.83 -3.28 -17.48
C ARG A 215 9.19 -1.90 -16.93
N VAL A 216 9.85 -1.86 -15.77
CA VAL A 216 10.27 -0.61 -15.11
C VAL A 216 11.27 0.14 -15.99
N ALA A 217 12.23 -0.55 -16.60
CA ALA A 217 13.20 0.07 -17.50
C ALA A 217 12.52 0.74 -18.71
N ILE A 218 11.49 0.10 -19.30
CA ILE A 218 10.69 0.69 -20.38
C ILE A 218 9.96 1.95 -19.88
N ALA A 219 9.32 1.88 -18.71
CA ALA A 219 8.58 2.99 -18.14
C ALA A 219 9.47 4.20 -17.80
N ASP A 220 10.68 3.95 -17.30
CA ASP A 220 11.64 5.00 -16.91
C ASP A 220 12.53 5.47 -18.08
N GLY A 221 12.39 4.87 -19.27
CA GLY A 221 13.18 5.25 -20.45
C GLY A 221 14.64 4.81 -20.41
N PHE A 222 14.96 3.72 -19.70
CA PHE A 222 16.30 3.15 -19.61
C PHE A 222 16.43 1.84 -20.40
N THR A 223 17.64 1.53 -20.87
CA THR A 223 17.97 0.16 -21.30
C THR A 223 18.35 -0.69 -20.09
N LEU A 224 18.07 -2.00 -20.14
CA LEU A 224 18.44 -2.93 -19.06
C LEU A 224 19.95 -2.95 -18.76
N ALA A 225 20.77 -2.75 -19.79
CA ALA A 225 22.23 -2.70 -19.68
C ALA A 225 22.76 -1.40 -19.04
N ASN A 226 21.92 -0.35 -18.91
CA ASN A 226 22.35 0.92 -18.34
C ASN A 226 22.65 0.77 -16.83
N LYS A 227 23.91 0.92 -16.45
CA LYS A 227 24.38 0.81 -15.06
C LYS A 227 23.88 1.94 -14.15
N ALA A 228 23.49 3.09 -14.71
CA ALA A 228 22.93 4.22 -13.98
C ALA A 228 21.42 4.10 -13.77
N ARG A 229 20.76 3.08 -14.33
CA ARG A 229 19.32 2.85 -14.11
C ARG A 229 19.07 2.59 -12.61
N PRO A 230 18.06 3.26 -12.01
CA PRO A 230 17.63 2.94 -10.66
C PRO A 230 17.19 1.47 -10.52
N ARG A 231 17.69 0.80 -9.48
CA ARG A 231 17.28 -0.57 -9.11
C ARG A 231 16.70 -0.55 -7.72
N ILE A 232 15.43 -0.16 -7.65
CA ILE A 232 14.71 0.04 -6.37
C ILE A 232 13.97 -1.22 -5.90
N TYR A 233 13.84 -2.22 -6.78
CA TYR A 233 13.12 -3.46 -6.52
C TYR A 233 14.06 -4.61 -6.18
N THR A 234 13.53 -5.59 -5.46
CA THR A 234 14.24 -6.83 -5.13
C THR A 234 13.50 -8.05 -5.69
N PRO A 235 14.20 -9.17 -5.94
CA PRO A 235 13.56 -10.44 -6.34
C PRO A 235 12.56 -10.99 -5.32
N GLN A 236 12.61 -10.50 -4.08
CA GLN A 236 11.75 -10.95 -3.00
C GLN A 236 10.37 -10.31 -3.02
N GLN A 237 10.07 -9.36 -3.92
CA GLN A 237 8.79 -8.64 -4.02
C GLN A 237 7.69 -9.41 -4.80
N TYR A 238 7.72 -10.73 -4.73
CA TYR A 238 6.67 -11.60 -5.27
C TYR A 238 5.53 -11.81 -4.26
N PHE A 239 4.44 -12.44 -4.70
CA PHE A 239 3.34 -12.86 -3.84
C PHE A 239 3.76 -14.01 -2.94
N ARG A 240 4.10 -13.71 -1.68
CA ARG A 240 4.41 -14.71 -0.67
C ARG A 240 3.17 -15.42 -0.14
N THR A 241 3.30 -16.69 0.24
CA THR A 241 2.25 -17.41 0.97
C THR A 241 2.11 -16.86 2.39
N LYS A 242 0.97 -17.18 3.04
CA LYS A 242 0.79 -16.82 4.45
C LYS A 242 1.84 -17.48 5.34
N GLU A 243 2.26 -18.71 5.04
CA GLU A 243 3.28 -19.43 5.80
C GLU A 243 4.64 -18.74 5.70
N GLU A 244 5.04 -18.32 4.50
CA GLU A 244 6.28 -17.55 4.29
C GLU A 244 6.26 -16.24 5.07
N MET A 245 5.13 -15.53 5.07
CA MET A 245 4.99 -14.27 5.81
C MET A 245 5.01 -14.47 7.32
N CYS A 246 4.33 -15.51 7.83
CA CYS A 246 4.33 -15.84 9.26
C CYS A 246 5.74 -16.22 9.74
N GLU A 247 6.48 -17.02 8.97
CA GLU A 247 7.87 -17.36 9.31
C GLU A 247 8.78 -16.12 9.24
N LEU A 248 8.61 -15.28 8.22
CA LEU A 248 9.40 -14.06 8.04
C LEU A 248 9.27 -13.07 9.20
N PHE A 249 8.12 -13.01 9.86
CA PHE A 249 7.83 -12.10 10.97
C PHE A 249 7.54 -12.83 12.28
N LYS A 250 8.07 -14.06 12.46
CA LYS A 250 7.86 -14.85 13.68
C LYS A 250 8.34 -14.17 14.96
N ASP A 251 9.30 -13.26 14.85
CA ASP A 251 9.84 -12.42 15.92
C ASP A 251 8.92 -11.24 16.27
N ILE A 252 7.94 -10.90 15.41
CA ILE A 252 6.96 -9.82 15.61
C ILE A 252 5.55 -10.32 15.27
N PRO A 253 4.96 -11.27 16.04
CA PRO A 253 3.66 -11.86 15.72
C PRO A 253 2.53 -10.83 15.56
N SER A 254 2.57 -9.75 16.34
CA SER A 254 1.58 -8.66 16.27
C SER A 254 1.52 -7.99 14.90
N ALA A 255 2.63 -7.97 14.14
CA ALA A 255 2.67 -7.39 12.80
C ALA A 255 1.83 -8.22 11.81
N ILE A 256 1.83 -9.55 11.97
CA ILE A 256 1.01 -10.48 11.18
C ILE A 256 -0.46 -10.39 11.62
N GLU A 257 -0.73 -10.43 12.92
CA GLU A 257 -2.09 -10.35 13.47
C GLU A 257 -2.81 -9.06 13.05
N ASN A 258 -2.10 -7.92 13.08
CA ASN A 258 -2.68 -6.65 12.68
C ASN A 258 -3.08 -6.60 11.21
N SER A 259 -2.49 -7.41 10.33
CA SER A 259 -2.96 -7.52 8.93
C SER A 259 -4.40 -8.05 8.85
N VAL A 260 -4.72 -9.03 9.69
CA VAL A 260 -6.05 -9.64 9.80
C VAL A 260 -7.02 -8.67 10.49
N GLU A 261 -6.57 -7.95 11.52
CA GLU A 261 -7.40 -6.93 12.19
C GLU A 261 -7.76 -5.77 11.28
N ILE A 262 -6.81 -5.30 10.45
CA ILE A 262 -7.09 -4.32 9.40
C ILE A 262 -8.10 -4.88 8.41
N ALA A 263 -7.90 -6.12 7.94
CA ALA A 263 -8.81 -6.77 7.00
C ALA A 263 -10.24 -6.88 7.57
N LYS A 264 -10.42 -7.15 8.87
CA LYS A 264 -11.73 -7.15 9.52
C LYS A 264 -12.40 -5.77 9.51
N ARG A 265 -11.61 -4.70 9.70
CA ARG A 265 -12.09 -3.31 9.77
C ARG A 265 -12.43 -2.71 8.42
N CYS A 266 -11.82 -3.16 7.32
CA CYS A 266 -12.15 -2.67 5.97
C CYS A 266 -13.42 -3.33 5.43
N ASN A 267 -14.51 -2.58 5.27
CA ASN A 267 -15.81 -3.07 4.80
C ASN A 267 -16.40 -2.11 3.78
N VAL A 268 -16.10 -2.34 2.50
CA VAL A 268 -16.64 -1.54 1.38
C VAL A 268 -17.67 -2.36 0.60
N THR A 269 -18.83 -1.75 0.36
CA THR A 269 -19.84 -2.31 -0.54
C THR A 269 -19.91 -1.46 -1.80
N ILE A 270 -19.65 -2.08 -2.96
CA ILE A 270 -19.86 -1.46 -4.27
C ILE A 270 -21.19 -1.98 -4.82
N LYS A 271 -22.13 -1.07 -5.08
CA LYS A 271 -23.40 -1.42 -5.76
C LYS A 271 -23.12 -1.62 -7.24
N LEU A 272 -23.21 -2.88 -7.70
CA LEU A 272 -23.00 -3.25 -9.09
C LEU A 272 -24.34 -3.54 -9.79
N GLY A 273 -24.41 -3.29 -11.09
CA GLY A 273 -25.57 -3.68 -11.93
C GLY A 273 -26.84 -2.86 -11.71
N LYS A 274 -26.79 -1.74 -10.96
CA LYS A 274 -27.91 -0.82 -10.76
C LYS A 274 -27.60 0.54 -11.39
N PRO A 275 -28.21 0.89 -12.54
CA PRO A 275 -28.03 2.19 -13.16
C PRO A 275 -28.32 3.34 -12.18
N GLN A 276 -27.43 4.34 -12.14
CA GLN A 276 -27.63 5.60 -11.41
C GLN A 276 -27.96 6.69 -12.44
N LEU A 277 -29.22 6.73 -12.89
CA LEU A 277 -29.65 7.65 -13.95
C LEU A 277 -29.88 9.06 -13.38
N PRO A 278 -29.52 10.13 -14.10
CA PRO A 278 -29.86 11.48 -13.71
C PRO A 278 -31.38 11.69 -13.75
N ILE A 279 -31.87 12.59 -12.92
CA ILE A 279 -33.27 13.02 -12.98
C ILE A 279 -33.42 13.89 -14.23
N PHE A 280 -34.26 13.47 -15.17
CA PHE A 280 -34.63 14.31 -16.31
C PHE A 280 -35.60 15.40 -15.83
N PRO A 281 -35.28 16.70 -16.03
CA PRO A 281 -36.22 17.76 -15.67
C PRO A 281 -37.42 17.70 -16.61
N THR A 282 -38.59 17.35 -16.06
CA THR A 282 -39.90 17.41 -16.74
C THR A 282 -40.50 18.79 -16.65
#